data_AF-A0A2I1HXC7-F1
#
_entry.id   AF-A0A2I1HXC7-F1
#
_cell.length_a   1.000
_cell.length_b   1.000
_cell.length_c   1.000
_cell.angle_alpha   90.00
_cell.angle_beta   90.00
_cell.angle_gamma   90.00
#
_symmetry.space_group_name_H-M   'P 1'
#
loop_
_entity.id
_entity.type
_entity.pdbx_description
1 polymer ?
#
loop_
_entity_poly.entity_id
_entity_poly.type
_entity_poly.pdbx_seq_one_letter_code
_entity_poly.pdbx_strand_id
1 'polypeptide(L)' 'YESVNDIFIKWMDRLTEDRLYIMEKMLSNGMVVDPQERETIEAALSKYRWGGDPWGLEVE' A
#
# COMPACT_ATOMS: atom_id res chain seq x y z
N TYR A 1 8.40 18.73 -19.92
CA TYR A 1 8.54 19.23 -18.54
C TYR A 1 7.47 18.53 -17.74
N GLU A 2 7.82 17.81 -16.67
CA GLU A 2 6.81 17.22 -15.78
C GLU A 2 6.13 18.34 -15.01
N SER A 3 4.80 18.29 -14.95
CA SER A 3 4.04 19.23 -14.16
C SER A 3 4.25 18.97 -12.66
N VAL A 4 4.00 19.98 -11.83
CA VAL A 4 3.98 19.81 -10.37
C VAL A 4 3.03 18.68 -9.95
N ASN A 5 1.94 18.51 -10.71
CA ASN A 5 0.97 17.45 -10.50
C ASN A 5 1.55 16.06 -10.80
N ASP A 6 2.33 15.90 -11.87
CA ASP A 6 2.97 14.62 -12.21
C ASP A 6 4.01 14.22 -11.15
N ILE A 7 4.73 15.20 -10.59
CA ILE A 7 5.67 14.99 -9.50
C ILE A 7 4.93 14.54 -8.24
N PHE A 8 3.81 15.19 -7.91
CA PHE A 8 2.98 14.86 -6.75
C PHE A 8 2.44 13.43 -6.84
N ILE A 9 1.87 13.03 -7.97
CA ILE A 9 1.32 11.68 -8.19
C ILE A 9 2.42 10.63 -8.00
N LYS A 10 3.58 10.79 -8.65
CA LYS A 10 4.71 9.86 -8.51
C LYS A 10 5.22 9.74 -7.07
N TRP A 11 5.15 10.84 -6.32
CA TRP A 11 5.57 10.84 -4.91
C TRP A 11 4.59 10.06 -4.04
N MET A 12 3.28 10.24 -4.29
CA MET A 12 2.22 9.48 -3.61
C MET A 12 2.27 7.98 -3.95
N ASP A 13 2.56 7.63 -5.20
CA ASP A 13 2.73 6.24 -5.62
C ASP A 13 3.90 5.58 -4.88
N ARG A 14 5.07 6.25 -4.83
CA ARG A 14 6.24 5.75 -4.09
C ARG A 14 5.99 5.57 -2.60
N LEU A 15 5.30 6.54 -1.97
CA LEU A 15 4.93 6.41 -0.56
C LEU A 15 4.02 5.21 -0.31
N THR A 16 3.09 4.94 -1.24
CA THR A 16 2.20 3.78 -1.18
C THR A 16 2.98 2.47 -1.32
N GLU A 17 3.90 2.40 -2.29
CA GLU A 17 4.79 1.25 -2.51
C GLU A 17 5.66 0.94 -1.28
N ASP A 18 6.35 1.96 -0.74
CA ASP A 18 7.21 1.79 0.43
C ASP A 18 6.43 1.29 1.65
N ARG A 19 5.19 1.79 1.84
CA ARG A 19 4.33 1.36 2.94
C ARG A 19 3.90 -0.10 2.79
N LEU A 20 3.50 -0.52 1.59
CA LEU A 20 3.15 -1.92 1.31
C LEU A 20 4.35 -2.84 1.47
N TYR A 21 5.53 -2.41 1.03
CA TYR A 21 6.78 -3.15 1.21
C TYR A 21 7.09 -3.39 2.69
N ILE A 22 6.99 -2.36 3.53
CA ILE A 22 7.21 -2.50 4.98
C ILE A 22 6.19 -3.49 5.58
N MET A 23 4.92 -3.36 5.22
CA MET A 23 3.86 -4.25 5.69
C MET A 23 4.08 -5.72 5.28
N GLU A 24 4.53 -5.99 4.06
CA GLU A 24 4.91 -7.33 3.60
C GLU A 24 6.09 -7.89 4.41
N LYS A 25 7.07 -7.05 4.75
CA LYS A 25 8.18 -7.43 5.63
C LYS A 25 7.73 -7.69 7.07
N MET A 26 6.77 -6.93 7.59
CA MET A 26 6.19 -7.19 8.91
C MET A 26 5.47 -8.55 8.94
N LEU A 27 4.70 -8.90 7.91
CA LEU A 27 4.05 -10.20 7.80
C LEU A 27 5.05 -11.35 7.71
N SER A 28 6.03 -11.25 6.81
CA SER A 28 7.02 -12.32 6.59
C SER A 28 7.94 -12.55 7.79
N ASN A 29 8.22 -11.52 8.57
CA ASN A 29 9.02 -11.62 9.80
C ASN A 29 8.18 -12.02 11.03
N GLY A 30 6.87 -12.25 10.89
CA GLY A 30 5.99 -12.58 12.01
C GLY A 30 5.82 -11.45 13.02
N MET A 31 6.00 -10.20 12.60
CA MET A 31 5.87 -9.01 13.45
C MET A 31 4.41 -8.60 13.69
N VAL A 32 3.49 -9.10 12.86
CA VAL A 32 2.04 -8.88 13.01
C VAL A 32 1.46 -10.10 13.72
N VAL A 33 1.13 -9.92 15.00
CA VAL A 33 0.59 -10.98 15.86
C VAL A 33 -0.93 -10.95 15.90
N ASP A 34 -1.52 -9.76 15.72
CA ASP A 34 -2.96 -9.59 15.73
C ASP A 34 -3.60 -10.14 14.44
N PRO A 35 -4.60 -11.04 14.54
CA PRO A 35 -5.25 -11.62 13.36
C PRO A 35 -5.97 -10.59 12.48
N GLN A 36 -6.54 -9.54 13.08
CA GLN A 36 -7.27 -8.50 12.34
C GLN A 36 -6.31 -7.58 11.59
N GLU A 37 -5.19 -7.20 12.21
CA GLU A 37 -4.12 -6.45 11.57
C GLU A 37 -3.53 -7.23 10.39
N ARG A 38 -3.31 -8.53 10.58
CA ARG A 38 -2.82 -9.43 9.53
C ARG A 38 -3.77 -9.49 8.33
N GLU A 39 -5.05 -9.73 8.58
CA GLU A 39 -6.08 -9.79 7.52
C GLU A 39 -6.14 -8.46 6.75
N THR A 40 -6.07 -7.33 7.46
CA THR A 40 -6.08 -5.99 6.88
C THR A 40 -4.88 -5.78 5.94
N ILE A 41 -3.69 -6.19 6.35
CA ILE A 41 -2.48 -6.08 5.54
C ILE A 41 -2.53 -7.03 4.34
N GLU A 42 -2.93 -8.28 4.53
CA GLU A 42 -3.06 -9.26 3.45
C GLU A 42 -4.09 -8.79 2.38
N ALA A 43 -5.19 -8.18 2.81
CA ALA A 43 -6.19 -7.60 1.92
C ALA A 43 -5.65 -6.41 1.11
N ALA A 44 -4.93 -5.48 1.75
CA ALA A 44 -4.32 -4.33 1.09
C ALA A 44 -3.28 -4.77 0.04
N LEU A 45 -2.39 -5.71 0.41
CA LEU A 45 -1.39 -6.27 -0.51
C LEU A 45 -2.04 -7.00 -1.71
N SER A 46 -3.11 -7.75 -1.46
CA SER A 46 -3.85 -8.45 -2.52
C SER A 46 -4.47 -7.47 -3.51
N LYS A 47 -5.15 -6.42 -3.05
CA LYS A 47 -5.73 -5.38 -3.91
C LYS A 47 -4.69 -4.68 -4.77
N TYR A 48 -3.56 -4.28 -4.16
CA TYR A 48 -2.48 -3.63 -4.90
C TYR A 48 -1.87 -4.53 -5.99
N ARG A 49 -1.69 -5.83 -5.73
CA ARG A 49 -1.16 -6.79 -6.72
C ARG A 49 -2.08 -6.94 -7.95
N TRP A 50 -3.37 -6.69 -7.80
CA TRP A 50 -4.33 -6.66 -8.92
C TRP A 50 -4.45 -5.28 -9.58
N GLY A 51 -3.60 -4.33 -9.23
CA GLY A 51 -3.63 -2.95 -9.75
C GLY A 51 -4.79 -2.12 -9.19
N GLY A 52 -5.44 -2.57 -8.11
CA GLY A 52 -6.47 -1.81 -7.41
C GLY A 52 -5.89 -0.93 -6.31
N ASP A 53 -6.70 -0.02 -5.78
CA ASP A 53 -6.30 0.81 -4.64
C ASP A 53 -6.21 -0.05 -3.35
N PRO A 54 -5.01 -0.22 -2.76
CA PRO A 54 -4.84 -0.94 -1.49
C PRO A 54 -5.62 -0.33 -0.33
N TRP A 55 -5.89 0.99 -0.38
CA TRP A 55 -6.50 1.71 0.73
C TRP A 55 -8.02 1.75 0.66
N GLY A 56 -8.61 1.39 -0.48
CA GLY A 56 -10.05 1.47 -0.70
C GLY A 56 -10.60 2.89 -0.52
N LEU A 57 -9.74 3.90 -0.74
CA LEU A 57 -10.11 5.29 -0.79
C LEU A 57 -10.70 5.53 -2.17
N GLU A 58 -11.99 5.22 -2.33
CA GLU A 58 -12.74 5.74 -3.48
C GLU A 58 -12.64 7.26 -3.44
N VAL A 59 -11.80 7.82 -4.31
CA VAL A 59 -11.75 9.26 -4.56
C VAL A 59 -12.93 9.58 -5.47
N GLU A 60 -14.00 10.11 -4.87
CA GLU A 60 -15.11 10.77 -5.60
C GLU A 60 -14.61 11.98 -6.42
#